data_AF-A0A9N9DFM7-F1
#
_entry.id   AF-A0A9N9DFM7-F1
#
_cell.length_a   1.000
_cell.length_b   1.000
_cell.length_c   1.000
_cell.angle_alpha   90.00
_cell.angle_beta   90.00
_cell.angle_gamma   90.00
#
_symmetry.space_group_name_H-M   'P 1'
#
loop_
_entity.id
_entity.type
_entity.pdbx_description
1 polymer ?
#
loop_
_entity_poly.entity_id
_entity_poly.type
_entity_poly.pdbx_seq_one_letter_code
_entity_poly.pdbx_strand_id
1 'polypeptide(L)'
;LVKKINLSLYSLAKTNLNEEEKKKVWEGLVEHTKNISDKSEEVLNKLDNIRFSESDLILQEERNELLQKFDNLLSLLREEKSTILRQMETKVVPITPLRSKVVKRGYCYFCDINIASGFPYKLAKEEQTVLAIEVLEGAEFCSQECLLGYCKEYKNREKLRVEEKKKNEEKIAEDTRVLTEAQTRVARLQGKINELERKEQEMELLRKEGIDAAEEKKPSSWQRFWQKVGLAKKTSLPLTRESLKREKITYQMKLAVAEKEVQKAIITLSIDRQVEQERQKLEKKLLQEKKKNEE
;
A
#
# COMPACT_ATOMS: atom_id res chain seq x y z
N LEU A 1 -1.79 -12.48 -10.05
CA LEU A 1 -0.33 -12.47 -10.30
C LEU A 1 0.27 -11.08 -10.12
N VAL A 2 -0.20 -10.08 -10.87
CA VAL A 2 0.07 -8.62 -10.73
C VAL A 2 0.17 -8.16 -9.26
N LYS A 3 -0.80 -8.55 -8.43
CA LYS A 3 -0.79 -8.28 -6.98
C LYS A 3 0.43 -8.81 -6.21
N LYS A 4 0.92 -10.01 -6.54
CA LYS A 4 2.10 -10.63 -5.90
C LYS A 4 3.38 -9.97 -6.40
N ILE A 5 3.45 -9.61 -7.68
CA ILE A 5 4.60 -8.92 -8.28
C ILE A 5 4.71 -7.51 -7.70
N ASN A 6 3.63 -6.73 -7.69
CA ASN A 6 3.59 -5.41 -7.04
C ASN A 6 3.95 -5.44 -5.54
N LEU A 7 3.51 -6.46 -4.79
CA LEU A 7 3.91 -6.67 -3.40
C LEU A 7 5.39 -7.01 -3.27
N SER A 8 5.93 -7.84 -4.16
CA SER A 8 7.36 -8.20 -4.18
C SER A 8 8.24 -6.99 -4.53
N LEU A 9 7.91 -6.22 -5.58
CA LEU A 9 8.67 -5.05 -6.02
C LEU A 9 8.67 -3.94 -4.95
N TYR A 10 7.52 -3.66 -4.32
CA TYR A 10 7.41 -2.71 -3.22
C TYR A 10 8.17 -3.18 -1.97
N SER A 11 8.18 -4.50 -1.68
CA SER A 11 8.95 -5.06 -0.56
C SER A 11 10.46 -5.03 -0.82
N LEU A 12 10.92 -5.27 -2.05
CA LEU A 12 12.33 -5.35 -2.40
C LEU A 12 13.04 -4.01 -2.37
N ALA A 13 12.39 -2.95 -2.85
CA ALA A 13 12.88 -1.59 -2.69
C ALA A 13 13.12 -1.21 -1.22
N LYS A 14 12.36 -1.82 -0.29
CA LYS A 14 12.40 -1.58 1.17
C LYS A 14 13.15 -2.65 1.98
N THR A 15 13.75 -3.65 1.35
CA THR A 15 14.54 -4.68 2.04
C THR A 15 15.98 -4.21 2.33
N ASN A 16 16.64 -4.80 3.34
CA ASN A 16 18.06 -4.58 3.65
C ASN A 16 19.01 -5.49 2.85
N LEU A 17 18.52 -6.11 1.77
CA LEU A 17 19.38 -6.85 0.83
C LEU A 17 20.44 -5.90 0.27
N ASN A 18 21.65 -6.43 0.07
CA ASN A 18 22.70 -5.64 -0.55
C ASN A 18 22.32 -5.31 -2.01
N GLU A 19 22.99 -4.31 -2.59
CA GLU A 19 22.62 -3.79 -3.91
C GLU A 19 22.68 -4.85 -5.02
N GLU A 20 23.57 -5.83 -4.88
CA GLU A 20 23.77 -6.94 -5.80
C GLU A 20 22.66 -8.00 -5.69
N GLU A 21 22.20 -8.29 -4.48
CA GLU A 21 21.05 -9.15 -4.19
C GLU A 21 19.74 -8.51 -4.66
N LYS A 22 19.58 -7.20 -4.43
CA LYS A 22 18.44 -6.45 -4.98
C LYS A 22 18.43 -6.50 -6.49
N LYS A 23 19.58 -6.23 -7.14
CA LYS A 23 19.72 -6.27 -8.60
C LYS A 23 19.34 -7.65 -9.17
N LYS A 24 19.84 -8.74 -8.60
CA LYS A 24 19.47 -10.11 -9.02
C LYS A 24 17.97 -10.38 -8.93
N VAL A 25 17.31 -9.87 -7.90
CA VAL A 25 15.87 -10.08 -7.74
C VAL A 25 15.06 -9.18 -8.66
N TRP A 26 15.49 -7.94 -8.92
CA TRP A 26 14.90 -7.09 -9.96
C TRP A 26 15.03 -7.73 -11.34
N GLU A 27 16.22 -8.22 -11.70
CA GLU A 27 16.48 -8.94 -12.94
C GLU A 27 15.59 -10.20 -13.05
N GLY A 28 15.49 -10.99 -11.97
CA GLY A 28 14.61 -12.15 -11.92
C GLY A 28 13.12 -11.82 -12.07
N LEU A 29 12.66 -10.67 -11.55
CA LEU A 29 11.27 -10.21 -11.73
C LEU A 29 11.01 -9.67 -13.14
N VAL A 30 11.97 -8.99 -13.76
CA VAL A 30 11.90 -8.60 -15.18
C VAL A 30 11.82 -9.84 -16.07
N GLU A 31 12.66 -10.84 -15.81
CA GLU A 31 12.71 -12.08 -16.58
C GLU A 31 11.46 -12.94 -16.39
N HIS A 32 10.93 -13.01 -15.16
CA HIS A 32 9.67 -13.68 -14.88
C HIS A 32 8.48 -12.99 -15.57
N THR A 33 8.43 -11.66 -15.55
CA THR A 33 7.39 -10.87 -16.23
C THR A 33 7.45 -11.05 -17.74
N LYS A 34 8.67 -11.10 -18.31
CA LYS A 34 8.89 -11.40 -19.73
C LYS A 34 8.38 -12.80 -20.09
N ASN A 35 8.78 -13.83 -19.34
CA ASN A 35 8.33 -15.21 -19.58
C ASN A 35 6.80 -15.38 -19.52
N ILE A 36 6.11 -14.63 -18.66
CA ILE A 36 4.64 -14.66 -18.58
C ILE A 36 4.02 -13.91 -19.75
N SER A 37 4.60 -12.78 -20.16
CA SER A 37 4.19 -12.04 -21.36
C SER A 37 4.29 -12.92 -22.60
N ASP A 38 5.43 -13.59 -22.79
CA ASP A 38 5.70 -14.46 -23.94
C ASP A 38 4.70 -15.63 -24.00
N LYS A 39 4.41 -16.27 -22.85
CA LYS A 39 3.38 -17.32 -22.75
C LYS A 39 1.97 -16.81 -23.02
N SER A 40 1.67 -15.59 -22.59
CA SER A 40 0.35 -14.98 -22.80
C SER A 40 0.14 -14.60 -24.27
N GLU A 41 1.18 -14.11 -24.94
CA GLU A 41 1.21 -13.88 -26.39
C GLU A 41 1.07 -15.20 -27.18
N GLU A 42 1.71 -16.27 -26.74
CA GLU A 42 1.56 -17.59 -27.37
C GLU A 42 0.11 -18.11 -27.30
N VAL A 43 -0.56 -17.92 -26.15
CA VAL A 43 -1.98 -18.28 -25.97
C VAL A 43 -2.89 -17.38 -26.81
N LEU A 44 -2.61 -16.08 -26.88
CA LEU A 44 -3.32 -15.13 -27.76
C LEU A 44 -3.22 -15.55 -29.23
N ASN A 45 -2.01 -15.84 -29.71
CA ASN A 45 -1.78 -16.32 -31.07
C ASN A 45 -2.53 -17.63 -31.35
N LYS A 46 -2.62 -18.54 -30.38
CA LYS A 46 -3.41 -19.78 -30.50
C LYS A 46 -4.91 -19.47 -30.57
N LEU A 47 -5.42 -18.58 -29.73
CA LEU A 47 -6.82 -18.16 -29.71
C LEU A 47 -7.21 -17.41 -30.99
N ASP A 48 -6.31 -16.62 -31.56
CA ASP A 48 -6.55 -15.88 -32.81
C ASP A 48 -6.65 -16.76 -34.04
N ASN A 49 -5.98 -17.92 -34.03
CA ASN A 49 -5.99 -18.87 -35.12
C ASN A 49 -7.17 -19.85 -35.07
N ILE A 50 -7.97 -19.87 -33.99
CA ILE A 50 -9.17 -20.71 -33.88
C ILE A 50 -10.32 -20.06 -34.66
N ARG A 51 -10.87 -20.80 -35.63
CA ARG A 51 -12.07 -20.40 -36.39
C ARG A 51 -13.26 -21.26 -36.00
N PHE A 52 -14.35 -20.60 -35.62
CA PHE A 52 -15.66 -21.21 -35.41
C PHE A 52 -16.56 -20.94 -36.61
N SER A 53 -17.47 -21.87 -36.92
CA SER A 53 -18.53 -21.63 -37.91
C SER A 53 -19.48 -20.52 -37.44
N GLU A 54 -20.15 -19.85 -38.38
CA GLU A 54 -21.12 -18.78 -38.08
C GLU A 54 -22.32 -19.25 -37.23
N SER A 55 -22.55 -20.57 -37.14
CA SER A 55 -23.56 -21.18 -36.27
C SER A 55 -23.20 -21.16 -34.77
N ASP A 56 -21.92 -20.99 -34.44
CA ASP A 56 -21.40 -21.21 -33.09
C ASP A 56 -21.20 -19.88 -32.35
N LEU A 57 -22.27 -19.08 -32.30
CA LEU A 57 -22.29 -17.73 -31.71
C LEU A 57 -21.74 -17.68 -30.28
N ILE A 58 -22.09 -18.66 -29.44
CA ILE A 58 -21.64 -18.73 -28.04
C ILE A 58 -20.11 -18.90 -27.96
N LEU A 59 -19.54 -19.76 -28.80
CA LEU A 59 -18.09 -20.00 -28.82
C LEU A 59 -17.32 -18.82 -29.42
N GLN A 60 -17.91 -18.08 -30.37
CA GLN A 60 -17.35 -16.83 -30.86
C GLN A 60 -17.34 -15.73 -29.78
N GLU A 61 -18.41 -15.60 -29.00
CA GLU A 61 -18.48 -14.64 -27.88
C GLU A 61 -17.46 -14.98 -26.78
N GLU A 62 -17.36 -16.24 -26.37
CA GLU A 62 -16.38 -16.68 -25.37
C GLU A 62 -14.93 -16.48 -25.84
N ARG A 63 -14.63 -16.73 -27.13
CA ARG A 63 -13.32 -16.44 -27.72
C ARG A 63 -13.00 -14.94 -27.66
N ASN A 64 -13.94 -14.08 -28.04
CA ASN A 64 -13.73 -12.64 -28.02
C ASN A 64 -13.53 -12.12 -26.60
N GLU A 65 -14.26 -12.65 -25.62
CA GLU A 65 -14.01 -12.34 -24.21
C GLU A 65 -12.61 -12.78 -23.74
N LEU A 66 -12.15 -13.96 -24.16
CA LEU A 66 -10.83 -14.46 -23.82
C LEU A 66 -9.73 -13.59 -24.45
N LEU A 67 -9.87 -13.19 -25.71
CA LEU A 67 -8.95 -12.26 -26.38
C LEU A 67 -8.85 -10.95 -25.60
N GLN A 68 -9.99 -10.34 -25.23
CA GLN A 68 -10.01 -9.12 -24.41
C GLN A 68 -9.36 -9.30 -23.03
N LYS A 69 -9.56 -10.45 -22.38
CA LYS A 69 -8.95 -10.75 -21.07
C LYS A 69 -7.43 -10.88 -21.18
N PHE A 70 -6.92 -11.51 -22.23
CA PHE A 70 -5.49 -11.65 -22.47
C PHE A 70 -4.82 -10.35 -22.92
N ASP A 71 -5.46 -9.54 -23.75
CA ASP A 71 -4.95 -8.20 -24.12
C ASP A 71 -4.85 -7.28 -22.90
N ASN A 72 -5.87 -7.29 -22.04
CA ASN A 72 -5.82 -6.56 -20.77
C ASN A 72 -4.70 -7.05 -19.86
N LEU A 73 -4.44 -8.37 -19.81
CA LEU A 73 -3.33 -8.94 -19.06
C LEU A 73 -1.97 -8.48 -19.60
N LEU A 74 -1.78 -8.47 -20.93
CA LEU A 74 -0.54 -7.99 -21.55
C LEU A 74 -0.31 -6.50 -21.31
N SER A 75 -1.36 -5.68 -21.38
CA SER A 75 -1.30 -4.25 -21.05
C SER A 75 -0.80 -4.04 -19.61
N LEU A 76 -1.38 -4.76 -18.65
CA LEU A 76 -0.97 -4.71 -17.24
C LEU A 76 0.48 -5.18 -17.04
N LEU A 77 0.91 -6.23 -17.72
CA LEU A 77 2.29 -6.73 -17.64
C LEU A 77 3.32 -5.74 -18.22
N ARG A 78 2.97 -5.01 -19.30
CA ARG A 78 3.79 -3.93 -19.87
C ARG A 78 3.92 -2.76 -18.90
N GLU A 79 2.81 -2.36 -18.28
CA GLU A 79 2.79 -1.30 -17.28
C GLU A 79 3.64 -1.66 -16.06
N GLU A 80 3.53 -2.91 -15.58
CA GLU A 80 4.38 -3.44 -14.50
C GLU A 80 5.85 -3.40 -14.90
N LYS A 81 6.24 -3.95 -16.05
CA LYS A 81 7.63 -3.92 -16.54
C LYS A 81 8.19 -2.50 -16.62
N SER A 82 7.40 -1.53 -17.09
CA SER A 82 7.81 -0.11 -17.16
C SER A 82 8.02 0.51 -15.77
N THR A 83 7.27 0.04 -14.77
CA THR A 83 7.36 0.49 -13.38
C THR A 83 8.63 -0.08 -12.73
N ILE A 84 8.95 -1.35 -13.01
CA ILE A 84 10.19 -1.99 -12.55
C ILE A 84 11.42 -1.21 -13.05
N LEU A 85 11.47 -0.92 -14.35
CA LEU A 85 12.58 -0.21 -14.97
C LEU A 85 12.73 1.22 -14.41
N ARG A 86 11.61 1.95 -14.26
CA ARG A 86 11.62 3.27 -13.61
C ARG A 86 12.16 3.21 -12.18
N GLN A 87 11.76 2.22 -11.39
CA GLN A 87 12.24 2.07 -10.01
C GLN A 87 13.72 1.71 -9.92
N MET A 88 14.26 0.97 -10.90
CA MET A 88 15.70 0.77 -11.02
C MET A 88 16.45 2.09 -11.31
N GLU A 89 15.84 3.01 -12.07
CA GLU A 89 16.42 4.32 -12.41
C GLU A 89 16.27 5.39 -11.32
N THR A 90 15.24 5.34 -10.45
CA THR A 90 14.86 6.47 -9.58
C THR A 90 15.62 6.65 -8.27
N LYS A 91 16.78 6.01 -8.10
CA LYS A 91 17.65 6.15 -6.91
C LYS A 91 17.08 5.45 -5.67
N VAL A 92 17.86 4.50 -5.17
CA VAL A 92 18.20 4.51 -3.75
C VAL A 92 18.81 5.88 -3.51
N VAL A 93 18.05 6.84 -2.96
CA VAL A 93 18.70 7.94 -2.25
C VAL A 93 19.10 7.28 -0.94
N PRO A 94 20.38 6.91 -0.73
CA PRO A 94 20.80 6.63 0.62
C PRO A 94 20.44 7.90 1.40
N ILE A 95 19.63 7.76 2.45
CA ILE A 95 19.69 8.74 3.54
C ILE A 95 21.13 8.59 4.03
N THR A 96 22.03 9.39 3.46
CA THR A 96 23.43 9.37 3.82
C THR A 96 23.44 9.76 5.30
N PRO A 97 23.86 8.87 6.21
CA PRO A 97 23.82 9.18 7.62
C PRO A 97 24.62 10.46 7.85
N LEU A 98 24.21 11.24 8.86
CA LEU A 98 24.81 12.51 9.31
C LEU A 98 26.36 12.51 9.40
N ARG A 99 26.99 11.33 9.37
CA ARG A 99 28.39 11.06 9.66
C ARG A 99 29.12 10.23 8.60
N SER A 100 28.70 10.22 7.32
CA SER A 100 29.62 9.70 6.30
C SER A 100 30.87 10.58 6.13
N LYS A 101 30.83 11.83 6.62
CA LYS A 101 32.02 12.67 6.74
C LYS A 101 32.83 12.27 7.96
N VAL A 102 33.89 11.55 7.70
CA VAL A 102 34.95 11.25 8.68
C VAL A 102 35.77 12.52 8.87
N VAL A 103 36.06 12.87 10.13
CA VAL A 103 37.01 13.95 10.43
C VAL A 103 38.38 13.52 9.92
N LYS A 104 38.87 14.18 8.88
CA LYS A 104 40.21 13.97 8.34
C LYS A 104 41.12 15.05 8.90
N ARG A 105 42.15 14.64 9.63
CA ARG A 105 43.12 15.58 10.23
C ARG A 105 43.77 16.43 9.14
N GLY A 106 43.75 17.75 9.31
CA GLY A 106 44.30 18.69 8.32
C GLY A 106 43.42 18.90 7.10
N TYR A 107 42.13 18.56 7.14
CA TYR A 107 41.17 18.81 6.06
C TYR A 107 39.91 19.50 6.58
N CYS A 108 39.27 20.29 5.72
CA CYS A 108 38.02 20.96 6.01
C CYS A 108 36.86 19.97 6.08
N TYR A 109 36.14 19.97 7.20
CA TYR A 109 34.98 19.11 7.42
C TYR A 109 33.81 19.42 6.47
N PHE A 110 33.75 20.64 5.92
CA PHE A 110 32.70 21.02 4.96
C PHE A 110 33.07 20.75 3.50
N CYS A 111 34.25 21.14 3.04
CA CYS A 111 34.62 21.06 1.61
C CYS A 111 35.74 20.05 1.29
N ASP A 112 36.25 19.32 2.29
CA ASP A 112 37.30 18.31 2.15
C ASP A 112 38.64 18.84 1.55
N ILE A 113 38.87 20.16 1.61
CA ILE A 113 40.13 20.80 1.19
C ILE A 113 41.16 20.73 2.32
N ASN A 114 42.44 20.51 2.01
CA ASN A 114 43.53 20.50 2.97
C ASN A 114 43.67 21.88 3.65
N ILE A 115 43.68 21.91 4.98
CA ILE A 115 43.94 23.08 5.81
C ILE A 115 45.42 23.05 6.17
N ALA A 116 46.25 23.62 5.29
CA ALA A 116 47.66 23.82 5.54
C ALA A 116 47.87 24.89 6.63
N SER A 117 47.68 24.51 7.89
CA SER A 117 48.19 25.16 9.12
C SER A 117 47.91 26.67 9.38
N GLY A 118 47.01 27.32 8.66
CA GLY A 118 46.83 28.78 8.72
C GLY A 118 45.59 29.32 9.45
N PHE A 119 45.15 28.76 10.58
CA PHE A 119 43.90 29.06 11.33
C PHE A 119 42.65 28.28 10.87
N PRO A 120 42.42 27.06 11.41
CA PRO A 120 41.14 26.38 11.24
C PRO A 120 40.05 27.06 12.06
N TYR A 121 38.90 27.32 11.44
CA TYR A 121 37.69 27.71 12.16
C TYR A 121 37.12 26.48 12.87
N LYS A 122 36.75 26.64 14.13
CA LYS A 122 36.11 25.61 14.96
C LYS A 122 34.85 26.20 15.57
N LEU A 123 33.81 25.38 15.68
CA LEU A 123 32.58 25.78 16.36
C LEU A 123 32.67 25.29 17.81
N ALA A 124 32.69 26.22 18.77
CA ALA A 124 32.81 25.87 20.19
C ALA A 124 31.59 25.06 20.66
N LYS A 125 31.73 24.27 21.74
CA LYS A 125 30.62 23.42 22.25
C LYS A 125 29.43 24.27 22.71
N GLU A 126 29.71 25.45 23.26
CA GLU A 126 28.70 26.42 23.68
C GLU A 126 27.93 26.96 22.48
N GLU A 127 28.62 27.30 21.39
CA GLU A 127 28.01 27.79 20.15
C GLU A 127 27.19 26.72 19.44
N GLN A 128 27.66 25.47 19.45
CA GLN A 128 26.92 24.31 18.97
C GLN A 128 25.58 24.16 19.71
N THR A 129 25.61 24.31 21.04
CA THR A 129 24.41 24.23 21.89
C THR A 129 23.43 25.35 21.58
N VAL A 130 23.91 26.60 21.48
CA VAL A 130 23.08 27.77 21.19
C VAL A 130 22.46 27.69 19.79
N LEU A 131 23.23 27.25 18.81
CA LEU A 131 22.77 27.15 17.42
C LEU A 131 21.92 25.91 17.14
N ALA A 132 21.87 24.97 18.09
CA ALA A 132 21.32 23.63 17.91
C ALA A 132 21.94 22.92 16.69
N ILE A 133 23.27 23.00 16.57
CA ILE A 133 24.07 22.42 15.50
C ILE A 133 25.09 21.48 16.13
N GLU A 134 25.25 20.31 15.55
CA GLU A 134 26.19 19.31 16.04
C GLU A 134 27.34 19.15 15.06
N VAL A 135 28.57 19.25 15.55
CA VAL A 135 29.81 19.05 14.79
C VAL A 135 30.65 17.99 15.50
N LEU A 136 31.29 17.09 14.74
CA LEU A 136 32.20 16.09 15.31
C LEU A 136 33.40 16.76 16.00
N GLU A 137 33.85 16.17 17.10
CA GLU A 137 35.06 16.62 17.79
C GLU A 137 36.28 16.57 16.86
N GLY A 138 37.10 17.62 16.90
CA GLY A 138 38.25 17.78 16.01
C GLY A 138 37.90 18.21 14.57
N ALA A 139 36.63 18.44 14.24
CA ALA A 139 36.26 19.03 12.96
C ALA A 139 36.80 20.46 12.82
N GLU A 140 37.39 20.73 11.67
CA GLU A 140 38.01 22.01 11.33
C GLU A 140 37.43 22.52 10.02
N PHE A 141 37.29 23.84 9.88
CA PHE A 141 36.78 24.47 8.66
C PHE A 141 37.83 25.42 8.10
N CYS A 142 38.00 25.43 6.78
CA CYS A 142 39.02 26.26 6.13
C CYS A 142 38.65 27.76 6.07
N SER A 143 37.38 28.11 6.29
CA SER A 143 36.92 29.49 6.33
C SER A 143 35.64 29.63 7.17
N GLN A 144 35.35 30.85 7.62
CA GLN A 144 34.08 31.18 8.27
C GLN A 144 32.88 30.90 7.35
N GLU A 145 33.05 31.08 6.04
CA GLU A 145 32.04 30.77 5.03
C GLU A 145 31.74 29.26 4.97
N CYS A 146 32.77 28.40 5.05
CA CYS A 146 32.57 26.95 5.12
C CYS A 146 31.86 26.52 6.40
N LEU A 147 32.19 27.13 7.53
CA LEU A 147 31.48 26.90 8.80
C LEU A 147 30.01 27.33 8.69
N LEU A 148 29.74 28.53 8.16
CA LEU A 148 28.38 29.03 7.96
C LEU A 148 27.59 28.17 6.95
N GLY A 149 28.25 27.70 5.89
CA GLY A 149 27.69 26.77 4.90
C GLY A 149 27.26 25.45 5.55
N TYR A 150 28.14 24.85 6.34
CA TYR A 150 27.83 23.67 7.14
C TYR A 150 26.63 23.91 8.06
N CYS A 151 26.62 25.04 8.78
CA CYS A 151 25.55 25.37 9.71
C CYS A 151 24.18 25.51 9.01
N LYS A 152 24.15 26.15 7.84
CA LYS A 152 22.93 26.28 7.03
C LYS A 152 22.46 24.93 6.50
N GLU A 153 23.37 24.12 5.97
CA GLU A 153 23.03 22.76 5.52
C GLU A 153 22.49 21.90 6.65
N TYR A 154 23.12 21.94 7.83
CA TYR A 154 22.68 21.21 9.01
C TYR A 154 21.25 21.60 9.38
N LYS A 155 20.97 22.91 9.51
CA LYS A 155 19.62 23.40 9.85
C LYS A 155 18.57 23.03 8.81
N ASN A 156 18.90 23.11 7.52
CA ASN A 156 17.96 22.71 6.46
C ASN A 156 17.67 21.21 6.49
N ARG A 157 18.68 20.37 6.69
CA ARG A 157 18.51 18.92 6.81
C ARG A 157 17.68 18.55 8.04
N GLU A 158 17.91 19.24 9.17
CA GLU A 158 17.15 19.02 10.39
C GLU A 158 15.67 19.38 10.20
N LYS A 159 15.38 20.50 9.53
CA LYS A 159 14.01 20.86 9.14
C LYS A 159 13.36 19.78 8.27
N LEU A 160 14.05 19.33 7.22
CA LEU A 160 13.56 18.26 6.34
C LEU A 160 13.29 16.97 7.12
N ARG A 161 14.16 16.60 8.06
CA ARG A 161 13.98 15.44 8.94
C ARG A 161 12.72 15.55 9.79
N VAL A 162 12.50 16.71 10.42
CA VAL A 162 11.31 16.97 11.24
C VAL A 162 10.04 16.95 10.40
N GLU A 163 10.05 17.57 9.22
CA GLU A 163 8.91 17.56 8.30
C GLU A 163 8.59 16.15 7.79
N GLU A 164 9.61 15.36 7.42
CA GLU A 164 9.44 13.98 6.98
C GLU A 164 8.89 13.09 8.11
N LYS A 165 9.40 13.26 9.33
CA LYS A 165 8.85 12.59 10.51
C LYS A 165 7.38 12.92 10.71
N LYS A 166 7.02 14.20 10.67
CA LYS A 166 5.64 14.66 10.83
C LYS A 166 4.73 14.06 9.74
N LYS A 167 5.16 14.08 8.48
CA LYS A 167 4.41 13.47 7.36
C LYS A 167 4.20 11.96 7.55
N ASN A 168 5.22 11.24 8.02
CA ASN A 168 5.10 9.80 8.27
C ASN A 168 4.14 9.51 9.43
N GLU A 169 4.21 10.28 10.51
CA GLU A 169 3.28 10.15 11.65
C GLU A 169 1.82 10.45 11.24
N GLU A 170 1.61 11.52 10.47
CA GLU A 170 0.29 11.86 9.90
C GLU A 170 -0.24 10.75 8.98
N LYS A 171 0.62 10.19 8.12
CA LYS A 171 0.26 9.09 7.23
C LYS A 171 -0.14 7.83 8.01
N ILE A 172 0.65 7.44 9.00
CA ILE A 172 0.34 6.28 9.86
C ILE A 172 -0.98 6.48 10.60
N ALA A 173 -1.26 7.70 11.08
CA ALA A 173 -2.51 8.02 11.74
C ALA A 173 -3.71 7.89 10.78
N GLU A 174 -3.58 8.41 9.56
CA GLU A 174 -4.62 8.30 8.53
C GLU A 174 -4.87 6.85 8.10
N ASP A 175 -3.81 6.09 7.83
CA ASP A 175 -3.91 4.67 7.46
C ASP A 175 -4.55 3.83 8.60
N THR A 176 -4.28 4.20 9.86
CA THR A 176 -4.93 3.58 11.02
C THR A 176 -6.43 3.89 11.06
N ARG A 177 -6.83 5.12 10.71
CA ARG A 177 -8.24 5.50 10.61
C ARG A 177 -8.96 4.70 9.52
N VAL A 178 -8.38 4.65 8.31
CA VAL A 178 -8.93 3.88 7.19
C VAL A 178 -9.06 2.39 7.53
N LEU A 179 -8.06 1.81 8.19
CA LEU A 179 -8.13 0.43 8.67
C LEU A 179 -9.30 0.21 9.63
N THR A 180 -9.49 1.12 10.58
CA THR A 180 -10.56 1.04 11.59
C THR A 180 -11.95 1.13 10.93
N GLU A 181 -12.13 2.03 9.96
CA GLU A 181 -13.36 2.15 9.19
C GLU A 181 -13.66 0.88 8.38
N ALA A 182 -12.64 0.32 7.71
CA ALA A 182 -12.77 -0.92 6.96
C ALA A 182 -13.12 -2.12 7.86
N GLN A 183 -12.48 -2.24 9.03
CA GLN A 183 -12.81 -3.27 10.03
C GLN A 183 -14.24 -3.12 10.56
N THR A 184 -14.69 -1.88 10.80
CA THR A 184 -16.08 -1.60 11.20
C THR A 184 -17.06 -2.03 10.12
N ARG A 185 -16.73 -1.79 8.84
CA ARG A 185 -17.55 -2.23 7.70
C ARG A 185 -17.62 -3.76 7.61
N VAL A 186 -16.52 -4.46 7.81
CA VAL A 186 -16.47 -5.94 7.88
C VAL A 186 -17.40 -6.44 8.98
N ALA A 187 -17.27 -5.93 10.21
CA ALA A 187 -18.11 -6.33 11.34
C ALA A 187 -19.61 -6.11 11.06
N ARG A 188 -19.96 -4.97 10.44
CA ARG A 188 -21.35 -4.67 10.06
C ARG A 188 -21.89 -5.63 8.99
N LEU A 189 -21.10 -5.93 7.97
CA LEU A 189 -21.48 -6.86 6.90
C LEU A 189 -21.63 -8.28 7.43
N GLN A 190 -20.70 -8.73 8.28
CA GLN A 190 -20.79 -10.01 8.96
C GLN A 190 -22.05 -10.11 9.84
N GLY A 191 -22.36 -9.05 10.60
CA GLY A 191 -23.58 -9.00 11.40
C GLY A 191 -24.85 -9.16 10.56
N LYS A 192 -24.91 -8.52 9.39
CA LYS A 192 -26.04 -8.68 8.44
C LYS A 192 -26.13 -10.09 7.86
N ILE A 193 -25.00 -10.71 7.53
CA ILE A 193 -24.97 -12.10 7.04
C ILE A 193 -25.51 -13.04 8.12
N ASN A 194 -25.06 -12.90 9.36
CA ASN A 194 -25.53 -13.71 10.48
C ASN A 194 -27.04 -13.50 10.74
N GLU A 195 -27.56 -12.27 10.60
CA GLU A 195 -29.00 -12.00 10.71
C GLU A 195 -29.80 -12.69 9.60
N LEU A 196 -29.30 -12.66 8.36
CA LEU A 196 -29.92 -13.36 7.22
C LEU A 196 -29.89 -14.88 7.40
N GLU A 197 -28.80 -15.43 7.95
CA GLU A 197 -28.69 -16.84 8.29
C GLU A 197 -29.69 -17.26 9.36
N ARG A 198 -29.87 -16.44 10.41
CA ARG A 198 -30.88 -16.70 11.43
C ARG A 198 -32.29 -16.70 10.83
N LYS A 199 -32.61 -15.74 9.96
CA LYS A 199 -33.91 -15.69 9.25
C LYS A 199 -34.12 -16.89 8.32
N GLU A 200 -33.06 -17.36 7.64
CA GLU A 200 -33.14 -18.57 6.81
C GLU A 200 -33.42 -19.81 7.66
N GLN A 201 -32.79 -19.94 8.83
CA GLN A 201 -33.05 -21.02 9.79
C GLN A 201 -34.47 -20.96 10.37
N GLU A 202 -34.93 -19.78 10.80
CA GLU A 202 -36.30 -19.56 11.29
C GLU A 202 -37.34 -19.96 10.23
N MET A 203 -37.16 -19.57 8.97
CA MET A 203 -38.02 -19.96 7.85
C MET A 203 -38.01 -21.48 7.58
N GLU A 204 -36.86 -22.13 7.72
CA GLU A 204 -36.72 -23.58 7.50
C GLU A 204 -37.34 -24.40 8.65
N LEU A 205 -37.31 -23.88 9.88
CA LEU A 205 -38.00 -24.47 11.04
C LEU A 205 -39.52 -24.37 10.90
N LEU A 206 -40.06 -23.18 10.58
CA LEU A 206 -41.49 -22.97 10.37
C LEU A 206 -42.07 -23.89 9.29
N ARG A 207 -41.30 -24.12 8.22
CA ARG A 207 -41.68 -25.05 7.15
C ARG A 207 -41.69 -26.52 7.60
N LYS A 208 -40.75 -26.93 8.46
CA LYS A 208 -40.71 -28.29 9.02
C LYS A 208 -41.86 -28.55 10.00
N GLU A 209 -42.35 -27.51 10.66
CA GLU A 209 -43.50 -27.56 11.56
C GLU A 209 -44.85 -27.61 10.82
N GLY A 210 -44.85 -27.64 9.47
CA GLY A 210 -46.08 -27.68 8.68
C GLY A 210 -46.87 -26.37 8.71
N ILE A 211 -46.28 -25.30 9.24
CA ILE A 211 -46.80 -23.94 9.13
C ILE A 211 -46.41 -23.45 7.74
N ASP A 212 -47.21 -23.80 6.73
CA ASP A 212 -47.14 -23.10 5.46
C ASP A 212 -47.44 -21.63 5.75
N ALA A 213 -46.48 -20.76 5.44
CA ALA A 213 -46.66 -19.32 5.54
C ALA A 213 -47.95 -18.97 4.79
N ALA A 214 -48.95 -18.52 5.55
CA ALA A 214 -50.34 -18.33 5.16
C ALA A 214 -50.54 -18.07 3.66
N GLU A 215 -51.42 -18.84 3.01
CA GLU A 215 -51.90 -18.57 1.66
C GLU A 215 -52.11 -17.07 1.44
N GLU A 216 -51.35 -16.49 0.52
CA GLU A 216 -51.34 -15.07 0.22
C GLU A 216 -52.74 -14.61 -0.23
N LYS A 217 -53.48 -13.93 0.65
CA LYS A 217 -54.65 -13.15 0.20
C LYS A 217 -54.15 -12.00 -0.67
N LYS A 218 -54.42 -12.08 -1.98
CA LYS A 218 -54.13 -11.00 -2.93
C LYS A 218 -54.61 -9.65 -2.37
N PRO A 219 -53.81 -8.57 -2.45
CA PRO A 219 -54.18 -7.28 -1.88
C PRO A 219 -55.46 -6.76 -2.53
N SER A 220 -56.43 -6.37 -1.71
CA SER A 220 -57.74 -5.86 -2.15
C SER A 220 -57.58 -4.57 -2.96
N SER A 221 -58.60 -4.25 -3.77
CA SER A 221 -58.62 -3.02 -4.59
C SER A 221 -58.37 -1.76 -3.76
N TRP A 222 -58.97 -1.70 -2.57
CA TRP A 222 -58.74 -0.62 -1.60
C TRP A 222 -57.28 -0.57 -1.14
N GLN A 223 -56.69 -1.70 -0.76
CA GLN A 223 -55.30 -1.75 -0.31
C GLN A 223 -54.31 -1.24 -1.38
N ARG A 224 -54.56 -1.57 -2.65
CA ARG A 224 -53.77 -1.05 -3.79
C ARG A 224 -53.99 0.45 -4.01
N PHE A 225 -55.21 0.94 -3.82
CA PHE A 225 -55.52 2.36 -3.88
C PHE A 225 -54.74 3.12 -2.82
N TRP A 226 -54.84 2.74 -1.54
CA TRP A 226 -54.11 3.37 -0.44
C TRP A 226 -52.58 3.34 -0.61
N GLN A 227 -52.02 2.29 -1.22
CA GLN A 227 -50.60 2.23 -1.58
C GLN A 227 -50.21 3.21 -2.71
N LYS A 228 -51.09 3.41 -3.70
CA LYS A 228 -50.86 4.36 -4.81
C LYS A 228 -50.91 5.81 -4.36
N VAL A 229 -51.79 6.16 -3.42
CA VAL A 229 -51.84 7.51 -2.82
C VAL A 229 -50.83 7.74 -1.69
N GLY A 230 -49.90 6.79 -1.45
CA GLY A 230 -48.83 6.94 -0.46
C GLY A 230 -49.28 6.86 1.01
N LEU A 231 -50.56 6.56 1.25
CA LEU A 231 -51.17 6.51 2.58
C LEU A 231 -51.05 5.12 3.25
N ALA A 232 -50.69 4.09 2.49
CA ALA A 232 -50.31 2.77 3.01
C ALA A 232 -48.92 2.38 2.50
N LYS A 233 -48.08 1.86 3.40
CA LYS A 233 -46.79 1.28 2.99
C LYS A 233 -47.07 0.07 2.09
N LYS A 234 -46.29 -0.08 1.00
CA LYS A 234 -46.23 -1.35 0.29
C LYS A 234 -45.92 -2.44 1.31
N THR A 235 -46.80 -3.43 1.45
CA THR A 235 -46.46 -4.69 2.09
C THR A 235 -45.29 -5.24 1.30
N SER A 236 -44.10 -5.23 1.90
CA SER A 236 -42.94 -5.91 1.32
C SER A 236 -43.36 -7.33 1.02
N LEU A 237 -43.18 -7.76 -0.24
CA LEU A 237 -43.32 -9.17 -0.62
C LEU A 237 -42.65 -10.01 0.47
N PRO A 238 -43.26 -11.12 0.93
CA PRO A 238 -42.60 -11.99 1.89
C PRO A 238 -41.22 -12.32 1.34
N LEU A 239 -40.19 -12.18 2.18
CA LEU A 239 -38.81 -12.54 1.85
C LEU A 239 -38.81 -14.02 1.45
N THR A 240 -38.90 -14.30 0.16
CA THR A 240 -38.82 -15.65 -0.36
C THR A 240 -37.44 -16.19 -0.05
N ARG A 241 -37.31 -17.51 0.16
CA ARG A 241 -36.00 -18.14 0.40
C ARG A 241 -34.98 -17.78 -0.69
N GLU A 242 -35.43 -17.65 -1.94
CA GLU A 242 -34.59 -17.20 -3.05
C GLU A 242 -34.12 -15.75 -2.90
N SER A 243 -35.00 -14.85 -2.43
CA SER A 243 -34.61 -13.46 -2.15
C SER A 243 -33.58 -13.36 -1.02
N LEU A 244 -33.75 -14.13 0.08
CA LEU A 244 -32.79 -14.22 1.18
C LEU A 244 -31.43 -14.75 0.70
N LYS A 245 -31.42 -15.81 -0.12
CA LYS A 245 -30.19 -16.37 -0.70
C LYS A 245 -29.45 -15.37 -1.58
N ARG A 246 -30.17 -14.65 -2.46
CA ARG A 246 -29.57 -13.59 -3.32
C ARG A 246 -29.01 -12.44 -2.49
N GLU A 247 -29.72 -12.04 -1.45
CA GLU A 247 -29.27 -10.95 -0.57
C GLU A 247 -28.04 -11.37 0.26
N LYS A 248 -28.01 -12.62 0.75
CA LYS A 248 -26.85 -13.22 1.43
C LYS A 248 -25.62 -13.25 0.51
N ILE A 249 -25.74 -13.73 -0.73
CA ILE A 249 -24.65 -13.73 -1.72
C ILE A 249 -24.15 -12.30 -1.95
N THR A 250 -25.06 -11.33 -2.06
CA THR A 250 -24.70 -9.92 -2.25
C THR A 250 -23.88 -9.37 -1.07
N TYR A 251 -24.27 -9.68 0.17
CA TYR A 251 -23.51 -9.27 1.35
C TYR A 251 -22.19 -10.02 1.50
N GLN A 252 -22.12 -11.31 1.12
CA GLN A 252 -20.89 -12.08 1.10
C GLN A 252 -19.88 -11.52 0.08
N MET A 253 -20.33 -11.13 -1.12
CA MET A 253 -19.46 -10.45 -2.09
C MET A 253 -18.94 -9.12 -1.55
N LYS A 254 -19.80 -8.32 -0.90
CA LYS A 254 -19.39 -7.06 -0.26
C LYS A 254 -18.41 -7.28 0.89
N LEU A 255 -18.60 -8.34 1.67
CA LEU A 255 -17.71 -8.74 2.76
C LEU A 255 -16.32 -9.09 2.21
N ALA A 256 -16.24 -9.93 1.19
CA ALA A 256 -14.96 -10.32 0.57
C ALA A 256 -14.18 -9.11 0.02
N VAL A 257 -14.89 -8.11 -0.52
CA VAL A 257 -14.27 -6.85 -0.95
C VAL A 257 -13.74 -6.06 0.25
N ALA A 258 -14.53 -5.91 1.31
CA ALA A 258 -14.12 -5.19 2.52
C ALA A 258 -12.96 -5.88 3.27
N GLU A 259 -12.94 -7.21 3.35
CA GLU A 259 -11.82 -7.98 3.91
C GLU A 259 -10.53 -7.77 3.11
N LYS A 260 -10.63 -7.70 1.78
CA LYS A 260 -9.50 -7.40 0.90
C LYS A 260 -9.01 -5.96 1.07
N GLU A 261 -9.88 -5.00 1.40
CA GLU A 261 -9.51 -3.63 1.76
C GLU A 261 -8.78 -3.60 3.11
N VAL A 262 -9.29 -4.30 4.13
CA VAL A 262 -8.65 -4.46 5.45
C VAL A 262 -7.25 -5.06 5.31
N GLN A 263 -7.11 -6.15 4.56
CA GLN A 263 -5.79 -6.78 4.34
C GLN A 263 -4.79 -5.81 3.69
N LYS A 264 -5.23 -5.02 2.69
CA LYS A 264 -4.37 -4.00 2.08
C LYS A 264 -3.95 -2.95 3.09
N ALA A 265 -4.90 -2.41 3.87
CA ALA A 265 -4.62 -1.38 4.86
C ALA A 265 -3.66 -1.88 5.96
N ILE A 266 -3.82 -3.12 6.44
CA ILE A 266 -2.90 -3.75 7.41
C ILE A 266 -1.48 -3.83 6.84
N ILE A 267 -1.33 -4.28 5.59
CA ILE A 267 -0.01 -4.40 4.96
C ILE A 267 0.64 -3.02 4.83
N THR A 268 -0.08 -2.02 4.31
CA THR A 268 0.43 -0.64 4.19
C THR A 268 0.88 -0.10 5.54
N LEU A 269 0.02 -0.19 6.56
CA LEU A 269 0.31 0.30 7.91
C LEU A 269 1.51 -0.41 8.54
N SER A 270 1.64 -1.73 8.32
CA SER A 270 2.78 -2.51 8.81
C SER A 270 4.09 -2.03 8.18
N ILE A 271 4.08 -1.74 6.88
CA ILE A 271 5.27 -1.26 6.17
C ILE A 271 5.64 0.14 6.65
N ASP A 272 4.67 1.04 6.77
CA ASP A 272 4.95 2.41 7.22
C ASP A 272 5.46 2.43 8.68
N ARG A 273 4.90 1.59 9.56
CA ARG A 273 5.43 1.40 10.92
C ARG A 273 6.83 0.81 10.94
N GLN A 274 7.15 -0.13 10.04
CA GLN A 274 8.49 -0.71 9.97
C GLN A 274 9.51 0.34 9.51
N VAL A 275 9.18 1.15 8.50
CA VAL A 275 10.04 2.25 8.03
C VAL A 275 10.31 3.23 9.17
N GLU A 276 9.27 3.63 9.90
CA GLU A 276 9.40 4.53 11.05
C GLU A 276 10.27 3.93 12.17
N GLN A 277 10.07 2.63 12.49
CA GLN A 277 10.90 1.92 13.47
C GLN A 277 12.36 1.80 13.05
N GLU A 278 12.64 1.55 11.77
CA GLU A 278 14.00 1.50 11.24
C GLU A 278 14.66 2.88 11.29
N ARG A 279 13.93 3.95 10.96
CA ARG A 279 14.41 5.33 11.15
C ARG A 279 14.75 5.60 12.61
N GLN A 280 13.86 5.27 13.53
CA GLN A 280 14.10 5.44 14.97
C GLN A 280 15.28 4.59 15.46
N LYS A 281 15.47 3.37 14.93
CA LYS A 281 16.62 2.51 15.24
C LYS A 281 17.92 3.12 14.72
N LEU A 282 17.92 3.67 13.51
CA LEU A 282 19.08 4.39 12.95
C LEU A 282 19.40 5.62 13.80
N GLU A 283 18.40 6.45 14.14
CA GLU A 283 18.57 7.60 15.04
C GLU A 283 19.14 7.18 16.40
N LYS A 284 18.63 6.09 16.99
CA LYS A 284 19.14 5.55 18.26
C LYS A 284 20.57 5.00 18.14
N LYS A 285 20.89 4.26 17.07
CA LYS A 285 22.26 3.78 16.82
C LYS A 285 23.23 4.96 16.68
N LEU A 286 22.83 5.98 15.93
CA LEU A 286 23.59 7.22 15.79
C LEU A 286 23.78 7.91 17.15
N LEU A 287 22.76 7.94 18.01
CA LEU A 287 22.86 8.45 19.38
C LEU A 287 23.76 7.60 20.30
N GLN A 288 23.88 6.30 20.06
CA GLN A 288 24.74 5.41 20.84
C GLN A 288 26.21 5.48 20.39
N GLU A 289 26.46 5.52 19.07
CA GLU A 289 27.80 5.77 18.52
C GLU A 289 28.35 7.15 18.94
N LYS A 290 27.47 8.12 19.19
CA LYS A 290 27.84 9.39 19.83
C LYS A 290 28.47 9.17 21.20
N LYS A 291 27.75 8.53 22.12
CA LYS A 291 28.20 8.33 23.50
C LYS A 291 29.53 7.57 23.58
N LYS A 292 29.71 6.57 22.71
CA LYS A 292 30.96 5.80 22.64
C LYS A 292 32.17 6.58 22.12
N ASN A 293 31.95 7.65 21.35
CA ASN A 293 33.04 8.50 20.86
C ASN A 293 33.34 9.66 21.82
N GLU A 294 32.52 9.87 22.84
CA GLU A 294 32.68 10.88 23.89
C GLU A 294 33.30 10.30 25.18
N GLU A 295 33.34 8.96 25.32
CA GLU A 295 34.06 8.19 26.35
C GLU A 295 35.50 7.87 25.91
#